data_AF-A0A367EI50-F1
#
_entry.id   AF-A0A367EI50-F1
#
_cell.length_a   1.000
_cell.length_b   1.000
_cell.length_c   1.000
_cell.angle_alpha   90.00
_cell.angle_beta   90.00
_cell.angle_gamma   90.00
#
_symmetry.space_group_name_H-M   'P 1'
#
loop_
_entity.id
_entity.type
_entity.pdbx_description
1 polymer ?
#
loop_
_entity_poly.entity_id
_entity_poly.type
_entity_poly.pdbx_seq_one_letter_code
_entity_poly.pdbx_strand_id
1 'polypeptide(L)'
;MISGLTITLVVQNTNAVTSQGSWQCLGSASIELPAHLVARWAPGGSHVEVVDSHRCRFTVGGWSWAGIAGLVVTFDADLSHVRPAELRDAMARITSRLHRARQVAEADGPRSSSSP
;
A
#
# COMPACT_ATOMS: atom_id res chain seq x y z
N MET A 1 2.30 35.43 5.28
CA MET A 1 2.97 34.39 4.48
C MET A 1 3.96 33.68 5.37
N ILE A 2 3.53 32.59 6.02
CA ILE A 2 4.41 31.77 6.85
C ILE A 2 4.76 30.56 5.99
N SER A 3 6.04 30.50 5.61
CA SER A 3 6.61 29.46 4.77
C SER A 3 6.34 28.09 5.39
N GLY A 4 5.76 27.17 4.61
CA GLY A 4 5.32 25.85 5.06
C GLY A 4 6.47 25.03 5.62
N LEU A 5 6.43 24.76 6.92
CA LEU A 5 7.21 23.69 7.52
C LEU A 5 6.63 22.36 7.07
N THR A 6 7.28 21.70 6.12
CA THR A 6 7.02 20.29 5.80
C THR A 6 7.43 19.46 7.02
N ILE A 7 6.46 19.05 7.84
CA ILE A 7 6.70 18.13 8.94
C ILE A 7 6.89 16.74 8.34
N THR A 8 8.14 16.32 8.19
CA THR A 8 8.48 14.93 7.86
C THR A 8 8.38 14.09 9.13
N LEU A 9 7.34 13.26 9.23
CA LEU A 9 7.25 12.28 10.30
C LEU A 9 8.06 11.03 9.90
N VAL A 10 9.35 11.00 10.26
CA VAL A 10 10.16 9.79 10.11
C VAL A 10 9.91 8.89 11.33
N VAL A 11 9.05 7.88 11.20
CA VAL A 11 9.01 6.78 12.18
C VAL A 11 10.23 5.90 11.93
N GLN A 12 11.35 6.20 12.60
CA GLN A 12 12.53 5.33 12.59
C GLN A 12 12.27 4.10 13.47
N ASN A 13 11.75 3.03 12.88
CA ASN A 13 11.78 1.72 13.53
C ASN A 13 13.19 1.14 13.37
N THR A 14 13.93 1.04 14.47
CA THR A 14 15.34 0.62 14.50
C THR A 14 15.50 -0.87 14.25
N ASN A 15 15.31 -1.30 13.00
CA ASN A 15 15.83 -2.55 12.44
C ASN A 15 16.66 -2.26 11.18
N ALA A 16 17.49 -1.20 11.23
CA ALA A 16 18.32 -0.81 10.11
C ALA A 16 19.40 -1.88 9.86
N VAL A 17 19.22 -2.69 8.81
CA VAL A 17 20.32 -3.46 8.22
C VAL A 17 21.18 -2.47 7.44
N THR A 18 22.24 -1.99 8.08
CA THR A 18 23.27 -1.15 7.45
C THR A 18 24.23 -2.02 6.64
N SER A 19 24.65 -1.52 5.47
CA SER A 19 25.55 -2.13 4.47
C SER A 19 24.87 -3.11 3.48
N GLN A 20 24.40 -2.59 2.34
CA GLN A 20 23.91 -3.38 1.18
C GLN A 20 22.73 -4.35 1.43
N GLY A 21 21.87 -4.06 2.42
CA GLY A 21 20.60 -4.75 2.66
C GLY A 21 19.40 -4.08 1.99
N SER A 22 19.52 -3.64 0.73
CA SER A 22 18.43 -2.95 0.03
C SER A 22 17.27 -3.93 -0.23
N TRP A 23 16.08 -3.63 0.27
CA TRP A 23 14.86 -4.29 -0.20
C TRP A 23 14.88 -4.39 -1.73
N GLN A 24 14.65 -5.58 -2.30
CA GLN A 24 14.69 -5.77 -3.75
C GLN A 24 13.67 -4.90 -4.49
N CYS A 25 12.60 -4.52 -3.80
CA CYS A 25 11.59 -3.59 -4.29
C CYS A 25 11.44 -2.44 -3.29
N LEU A 26 11.37 -1.22 -3.80
CA LEU A 26 11.02 -0.03 -3.04
C LEU A 26 9.91 0.71 -3.78
N GLY A 27 8.76 0.85 -3.15
CA GLY A 27 7.58 1.45 -3.76
C GLY A 27 7.00 2.57 -2.91
N SER A 28 6.24 3.45 -3.55
CA SER A 28 5.50 4.51 -2.87
C SER A 28 4.13 4.73 -3.50
N ALA A 29 3.20 5.21 -2.69
CA ALA A 29 1.88 5.65 -3.12
C ALA A 29 1.44 6.85 -2.27
N SER A 30 0.60 7.71 -2.84
CA SER A 30 -0.17 8.66 -2.03
C SER A 30 -1.44 7.98 -1.57
N ILE A 31 -1.74 8.10 -0.29
CA ILE A 31 -2.92 7.51 0.35
C ILE A 31 -3.79 8.67 0.82
N GLU A 32 -5.07 8.67 0.48
CA GLU A 32 -6.07 9.65 0.94
C GLU A 32 -6.46 9.41 2.41
N LEU A 33 -5.44 9.36 3.29
CA LEU A 33 -5.56 9.34 4.74
C LEU A 33 -4.56 10.32 5.39
N PRO A 34 -4.90 10.88 6.57
CA PRO A 34 -3.96 11.67 7.35
C PRO A 34 -2.70 10.88 7.72
N ALA A 35 -1.53 11.52 7.62
CA ALA A 35 -0.23 10.88 7.85
C ALA A 35 -0.11 10.19 9.23
N HIS A 36 -0.69 10.77 10.28
CA HIS A 36 -0.63 10.20 11.63
C HIS A 36 -1.38 8.87 11.75
N LEU A 37 -2.43 8.66 10.95
CA LEU A 37 -3.19 7.42 10.92
C LEU A 37 -2.40 6.34 10.18
N VAL A 38 -1.82 6.68 9.03
CA VAL A 38 -0.98 5.77 8.24
C VAL A 38 0.26 5.36 9.02
N ALA A 39 0.95 6.32 9.66
CA ALA A 39 2.16 6.07 10.44
C ALA A 39 1.94 5.13 11.63
N ARG A 40 0.74 5.07 12.21
CA ARG A 40 0.42 4.15 13.32
C ARG A 40 0.49 2.68 12.90
N TRP A 41 0.15 2.39 11.65
CA TRP A 41 0.07 1.02 11.11
C TRP A 41 1.20 0.69 10.13
N ALA A 42 2.04 1.69 9.83
CA ALA A 42 3.16 1.56 8.92
C ALA A 42 4.17 0.52 9.46
N PRO A 43 4.55 -0.50 8.66
CA PRO A 43 5.52 -1.51 9.10
C PRO A 43 6.91 -0.89 9.32
N GLY A 44 7.74 -1.55 10.12
CA GLY A 44 9.11 -1.08 10.34
C GLY A 44 9.91 -0.91 9.05
N GLY A 45 10.68 0.18 8.94
CA GLY A 45 11.45 0.49 7.73
C GLY A 45 10.65 1.16 6.61
N SER A 46 9.43 1.62 6.89
CA SER A 46 8.64 2.45 5.98
C SER A 46 8.73 3.95 6.34
N HIS A 47 8.33 4.80 5.40
CA HIS A 47 8.36 6.26 5.54
C HIS A 47 6.99 6.85 5.18
N VAL A 48 6.51 7.79 5.99
CA VAL A 48 5.24 8.49 5.77
C VAL A 48 5.50 10.00 5.74
N GLU A 49 5.24 10.62 4.60
CA GLU A 49 5.43 12.05 4.40
C GLU A 49 4.07 12.74 4.35
N VAL A 50 3.90 13.83 5.12
CA VAL A 50 2.69 14.64 5.07
C VAL A 50 2.61 15.35 3.71
N VAL A 51 1.50 15.21 3.01
CA VAL A 51 1.21 16.01 1.80
C VAL A 51 0.23 17.13 2.16
N ASP A 52 -0.84 16.80 2.86
CA ASP A 52 -1.79 17.74 3.47
C ASP A 52 -2.51 17.10 4.67
N SER A 53 -3.62 17.69 5.15
CA SER A 53 -4.36 17.19 6.31
C SER A 53 -5.09 15.86 6.08
N HIS A 54 -5.33 15.47 4.82
CA HIS A 54 -6.10 14.28 4.44
C HIS A 54 -5.32 13.33 3.55
N ARG A 55 -4.12 13.70 3.08
CA ARG A 55 -3.29 12.87 2.22
C ARG A 55 -1.85 12.80 2.73
N CYS A 56 -1.26 11.63 2.59
CA CYS A 56 0.16 11.40 2.85
C CYS A 56 0.80 10.58 1.72
N ARG A 57 2.12 10.59 1.66
CA ARG A 57 2.90 9.69 0.81
C ARG A 57 3.49 8.60 1.68
N PHE A 58 3.17 7.36 1.37
CA PHE A 58 3.70 6.18 2.03
C PHE A 58 4.73 5.51 1.14
N THR A 59 5.93 5.27 1.66
CA THR A 59 7.04 4.59 0.99
C THR A 59 7.44 3.37 1.81
N VAL A 60 7.54 2.21 1.16
CA VAL A 60 7.84 0.94 1.83
C VAL A 60 8.68 0.03 0.94
N GLY A 61 9.65 -0.63 1.57
CA GLY A 61 10.46 -1.67 0.95
C GLY A 61 9.86 -3.06 1.15
N GLY A 62 10.12 -3.98 0.23
CA GLY A 62 9.71 -5.37 0.35
C GLY A 62 10.49 -6.30 -0.57
N TRP A 63 10.23 -7.60 -0.42
CA TRP A 63 10.84 -8.67 -1.23
C TRP A 63 10.13 -8.91 -2.56
N SER A 64 8.97 -8.29 -2.79
CA SER A 64 8.26 -8.36 -4.07
C SER A 64 7.31 -7.18 -4.26
N TRP A 65 7.04 -6.83 -5.52
CA TRP A 65 6.03 -5.82 -5.85
C TRP A 65 4.61 -6.20 -5.40
N ALA A 66 4.27 -7.49 -5.39
CA ALA A 66 2.98 -7.96 -4.90
C ALA A 66 2.84 -7.76 -3.38
N GLY A 67 3.91 -8.02 -2.62
CA GLY A 67 3.95 -7.75 -1.19
C GLY A 67 3.79 -6.26 -0.87
N ILE A 68 4.52 -5.40 -1.59
CA ILE A 68 4.36 -3.93 -1.45
C ILE A 68 2.93 -3.51 -1.79
N ALA A 69 2.35 -4.00 -2.89
CA ALA A 69 0.98 -3.69 -3.26
C ALA A 69 -0.03 -4.08 -2.16
N GLY A 70 0.13 -5.26 -1.55
CA GLY A 70 -0.71 -5.69 -0.42
C GLY A 70 -0.58 -4.81 0.82
N LEU A 71 0.63 -4.38 1.16
CA LEU A 71 0.87 -3.44 2.26
C LEU A 71 0.21 -2.08 2.01
N VAL A 72 0.28 -1.57 0.78
CA VAL A 72 -0.36 -0.29 0.42
C VAL A 72 -1.89 -0.41 0.46
N VAL A 73 -2.45 -1.51 -0.05
CA VAL A 73 -3.92 -1.72 -0.10
C VAL A 73 -4.53 -1.96 1.29
N THR A 74 -3.75 -2.43 2.28
CA THR A 74 -4.22 -2.66 3.66
C THR A 74 -4.79 -1.42 4.33
N PHE A 75 -4.41 -0.22 3.88
CA PHE A 75 -4.94 1.04 4.42
C PHE A 75 -6.40 1.32 4.03
N ASP A 76 -6.98 0.56 3.10
CA ASP A 76 -8.39 0.65 2.69
C ASP A 76 -8.82 2.09 2.35
N ALA A 77 -8.01 2.75 1.53
CA ALA A 77 -8.21 4.12 1.09
C ALA A 77 -7.82 4.30 -0.37
N ASP A 78 -8.32 5.36 -0.98
CA ASP A 78 -7.97 5.72 -2.34
C ASP A 78 -6.46 5.98 -2.47
N LEU A 79 -5.91 5.51 -3.59
CA LEU A 79 -4.48 5.55 -3.88
C LEU A 79 -4.22 6.38 -5.14
N SER A 80 -3.21 7.25 -5.07
CA SER A 80 -2.74 8.02 -6.22
C SER A 80 -1.21 8.05 -6.29
N HIS A 81 -0.66 8.53 -7.41
CA HIS A 81 0.79 8.70 -7.60
C HIS A 81 1.65 7.46 -7.29
N VAL A 82 1.13 6.26 -7.58
CA VAL A 82 1.83 4.99 -7.33
C VAL A 82 3.09 4.90 -8.17
N ARG A 83 4.23 4.61 -7.52
CA ARG A 83 5.56 4.49 -8.13
C ARG A 83 6.34 3.34 -7.50
N PRO A 84 7.27 2.71 -8.24
CA PRO A 84 7.55 2.90 -9.67
C PRO A 84 6.50 2.19 -10.56
N ALA A 85 6.77 2.06 -11.86
CA ALA A 85 5.82 1.47 -12.82
C ALA A 85 5.53 -0.02 -12.51
N GLU A 86 6.54 -0.73 -12.02
CA GLU A 86 6.51 -2.13 -11.67
C GLU A 86 5.51 -2.41 -10.53
N LEU A 87 5.35 -1.45 -9.60
CA LEU A 87 4.32 -1.51 -8.56
C LEU A 87 2.92 -1.36 -9.18
N ARG A 88 2.74 -0.43 -10.13
CA ARG A 88 1.47 -0.27 -10.85
C ARG A 88 1.12 -1.53 -11.63
N ASP A 89 2.09 -2.13 -12.31
CA ASP A 89 1.90 -3.39 -13.04
C ASP A 89 1.53 -4.54 -12.10
N ALA A 90 2.14 -4.59 -10.91
CA ALA A 90 1.79 -5.57 -9.90
C ALA A 90 0.35 -5.37 -9.39
N MET A 91 -0.06 -4.13 -9.13
CA MET A 91 -1.44 -3.80 -8.78
C MET A 91 -2.41 -4.23 -9.90
N ALA A 92 -2.12 -3.93 -11.17
CA ALA A 92 -2.96 -4.35 -12.29
C ALA A 92 -3.10 -5.88 -12.41
N ARG A 93 -2.02 -6.63 -12.16
CA ARG A 93 -2.04 -8.09 -12.10
C ARG A 93 -2.88 -8.61 -10.93
N ILE A 94 -2.78 -7.98 -9.75
CA ILE A 94 -3.59 -8.32 -8.58
C ILE A 94 -5.06 -8.04 -8.86
N THR A 95 -5.42 -6.87 -9.37
CA THR A 95 -6.79 -6.52 -9.76
C THR A 95 -7.38 -7.53 -10.74
N SER A 96 -6.61 -7.93 -11.76
CA SER A 96 -7.03 -8.98 -12.70
C SER A 96 -7.32 -10.32 -12.02
N ARG A 97 -6.53 -10.71 -11.01
CA ARG A 97 -6.73 -11.94 -10.23
C ARG A 97 -7.97 -11.84 -9.34
N LEU A 98 -8.15 -10.71 -8.65
CA LEU A 98 -9.30 -10.45 -7.80
C LEU A 98 -10.61 -10.43 -8.60
N HIS A 99 -10.59 -9.84 -9.80
CA HIS A 99 -11.75 -9.85 -10.70
C HIS A 99 -12.15 -11.28 -11.09
N ARG A 100 -11.18 -12.13 -11.49
CA ARG A 100 -11.45 -13.54 -11.79
C ARG A 100 -11.96 -14.31 -10.56
N ALA A 101 -11.36 -14.09 -9.39
CA ALA A 101 -11.79 -14.73 -8.15
C ALA A 101 -13.24 -14.36 -7.80
N ARG A 102 -13.62 -13.09 -8.00
CA ARG A 102 -14.99 -12.63 -7.82
C ARG A 102 -15.96 -13.30 -8.79
N GLN A 103 -15.60 -13.42 -10.08
CA GLN A 103 -16.44 -14.10 -11.08
C GLN A 103 -16.69 -15.58 -10.72
N VAL A 104 -15.68 -16.29 -10.22
CA VAL A 104 -15.83 -17.66 -9.74
C VAL A 104 -16.79 -17.72 -8.55
N ALA A 105 -16.64 -16.81 -7.58
CA ALA A 105 -17.53 -16.76 -6.42
C ALA A 105 -19.00 -16.45 -6.79
N GLU A 106 -19.22 -15.61 -7.81
CA GLU A 106 -20.57 -15.32 -8.34
C GLU A 106 -21.17 -16.54 -9.04
N ALA A 107 -20.36 -17.31 -9.77
CA ALA A 107 -20.79 -18.56 -10.41
C ALA A 107 -21.08 -19.69 -9.40
N ASP A 108 -20.35 -19.72 -8.28
CA ASP A 108 -20.54 -20.65 -7.16
C ASP A 108 -21.68 -20.24 -6.20
N GLY A 109 -22.49 -19.23 -6.57
CA GLY A 109 -23.67 -18.76 -5.84
C GLY A 109 -24.61 -19.88 -5.39
N PRO A 110 -25.47 -19.63 -4.39
CA PRO A 110 -26.05 -20.66 -3.53
C PRO A 110 -26.64 -21.79 -4.36
N ARG A 111 -25.99 -22.97 -4.30
CA ARG A 111 -26.54 -24.22 -4.82
C ARG A 111 -27.93 -24.36 -4.21
N SER A 112 -28.97 -24.09 -5.00
CA SER A 112 -30.34 -24.36 -4.61
C SER A 112 -30.39 -25.85 -4.28
N SER A 113 -30.47 -26.17 -2.99
CA SER A 113 -30.86 -27.48 -2.53
C SER A 113 -32.32 -27.66 -2.92
N SER A 114 -32.59 -27.99 -4.18
CA SER A 114 -33.80 -28.67 -4.55
C SER A 114 -33.71 -30.06 -3.94
N SER A 115 -34.23 -30.20 -2.72
CA SER A 115 -34.54 -31.51 -2.17
C SER A 115 -35.75 -32.10 -2.92
N PRO A 116 -35.77 -33.44 -3.05
CA PRO A 116 -36.63 -34.19 -3.96
C PRO A 116 -38.12 -34.17 -3.59
#